data_AF-A0A7J6IT00-F1
#
_entry.id   AF-A0A7J6IT00-F1
#
_cell.length_a   1.000
_cell.length_b   1.000
_cell.length_c   1.000
_cell.angle_alpha   90.00
_cell.angle_beta   90.00
_cell.angle_gamma   90.00
#
_symmetry.space_group_name_H-M   'P 1'
#
loop_
_entity.id
_entity.type
_entity.pdbx_description
1 polymer ?
#
loop_
_entity_poly.entity_id
_entity_poly.type
_entity_poly.pdbx_seq_one_letter_code
_entity_poly.pdbx_strand_id
1 'polypeptide(L)'
;MAARDLPWATGVPCQRFFPSRAGSRWFEVGRGLGVAVRSEPSGPGTDDTAWFVALHENQEKRFEADAREEVSIVDEKLEPNGWLYRVGWTRDLEGLNKTQLQEATQPIEDGEETLRNMWAVFNSVADKARATAAPHKVGHDALFEAERKEIGQKPVRPFDNRMEDDTWQRYKEVWRKMVSIWFRMDEWPERERPPYRFTMRQGSLWDAFTSRVEADVGSR
;
A
#
# COMPACT_ATOMS: atom_id res chain seq x y z
N MET A 1 42.97 -47.93 -37.10
CA MET A 1 41.50 -48.11 -37.11
C MET A 1 40.88 -46.82 -36.61
N ALA A 2 40.19 -46.07 -37.48
CA ALA A 2 39.64 -44.75 -37.16
C ALA A 2 38.49 -44.87 -36.16
N ALA A 3 38.53 -44.10 -35.08
CA ALA A 3 37.42 -43.97 -34.14
C ALA A 3 36.23 -43.38 -34.90
N ARG A 4 35.08 -44.06 -34.85
CA ARG A 4 33.83 -43.55 -35.42
C ARG A 4 33.38 -42.37 -34.56
N ASP A 5 33.27 -41.18 -35.17
CA ASP A 5 32.60 -40.03 -34.56
C ASP A 5 31.11 -40.38 -34.39
N LEU A 6 30.77 -40.84 -33.20
CA LEU A 6 29.39 -41.02 -32.78
C LEU A 6 28.86 -39.66 -32.33
N PRO A 7 27.62 -39.27 -32.71
CA PRO A 7 27.06 -37.95 -32.40
C PRO A 7 26.70 -37.74 -30.91
N TRP A 8 27.13 -38.64 -30.03
CA TRP A 8 26.92 -38.57 -28.58
C TRP A 8 28.23 -38.75 -27.83
N ALA A 9 28.41 -37.97 -26.77
CA ALA A 9 29.55 -38.10 -25.85
C ALA A 9 29.21 -39.11 -24.75
N THR A 10 30.14 -40.02 -24.43
CA THR A 10 30.01 -40.98 -23.33
C THR A 10 30.77 -40.49 -22.10
N GLY A 11 30.26 -40.78 -20.89
CA GLY A 11 30.92 -40.42 -19.63
C GLY A 11 30.72 -38.97 -19.16
N VAL A 12 29.72 -38.26 -19.70
CA VAL A 12 29.44 -36.86 -19.38
C VAL A 12 28.36 -36.72 -18.29
N PRO A 13 28.54 -35.87 -17.27
CA PRO A 13 27.49 -35.61 -16.27
C PRO A 13 26.28 -34.94 -16.93
N CYS A 14 25.07 -35.42 -16.63
CA CYS A 14 23.82 -34.89 -17.18
C CYS A 14 22.79 -34.63 -16.09
N GLN A 15 21.97 -33.59 -16.25
CA GLN A 15 20.84 -33.29 -15.37
C GLN A 15 19.56 -33.09 -16.19
N ARG A 16 18.41 -33.20 -15.51
CA ARG A 16 17.08 -32.97 -16.09
C ARG A 16 16.24 -32.21 -15.08
N PHE A 17 15.49 -31.20 -15.56
CA PHE A 17 14.64 -30.36 -14.70
C PHE A 17 13.37 -31.07 -14.23
N PHE A 18 12.70 -31.82 -15.11
CA PHE A 18 11.41 -32.45 -14.82
C PHE A 18 11.42 -33.95 -15.12
N PRO A 19 10.89 -34.81 -14.22
CA PRO A 19 10.84 -36.25 -14.43
C PRO A 19 9.99 -36.70 -15.64
N SER A 20 8.95 -35.94 -15.99
CA SER A 20 8.04 -36.19 -17.12
C SER A 20 7.47 -34.87 -17.68
N ARG A 21 6.80 -34.92 -18.84
CA ARG A 21 6.20 -33.80 -19.61
C ARG A 21 7.20 -32.95 -20.42
N ALA A 22 6.68 -31.93 -21.11
CA ALA A 22 7.46 -31.01 -21.95
C ALA A 22 8.58 -30.36 -21.12
N GLY A 23 9.81 -30.39 -21.65
CA GLY A 23 11.01 -29.92 -20.94
C GLY A 23 11.77 -31.00 -20.17
N SER A 24 11.35 -32.27 -20.22
CA SER A 24 12.04 -33.42 -19.59
C SER A 24 13.30 -33.91 -20.34
N ARG A 25 13.97 -33.03 -21.09
CA ARG A 25 15.18 -33.39 -21.83
C ARG A 25 16.40 -33.35 -20.90
N TRP A 26 17.30 -34.31 -21.07
CA TRP A 26 18.60 -34.28 -20.41
C TRP A 26 19.49 -33.27 -21.10
N PHE A 27 20.24 -32.50 -20.32
CA PHE A 27 21.30 -31.64 -20.83
C PHE A 27 22.59 -31.87 -20.04
N GLU A 28 23.70 -31.68 -20.72
CA GLU A 28 25.04 -31.84 -20.17
C GLU A 28 25.34 -30.74 -19.14
N VAL A 29 25.94 -31.14 -18.02
CA VAL A 29 26.33 -30.24 -16.93
C VAL A 29 27.82 -30.43 -16.65
N GLY A 30 28.53 -29.33 -16.37
CA GLY A 30 29.95 -29.37 -15.98
C GLY A 30 30.97 -29.12 -17.09
N ARG A 31 30.55 -28.63 -18.28
CA ARG A 31 31.53 -28.14 -19.27
C ARG A 31 32.36 -27.00 -18.69
N GLY A 32 33.67 -27.23 -18.55
CA GLY A 32 34.62 -26.22 -18.07
C GLY A 32 35.02 -26.32 -16.60
N LEU A 33 34.47 -27.26 -15.84
CA LEU A 33 34.94 -27.55 -14.49
C LEU A 33 35.83 -28.79 -14.54
N GLY A 34 37.13 -28.56 -14.71
CA GLY A 34 38.15 -29.52 -14.28
C GLY A 34 38.09 -29.66 -12.76
N VAL A 35 37.06 -30.32 -12.25
CA VAL A 35 36.99 -30.70 -10.84
C VAL A 35 37.66 -32.06 -10.75
N ALA A 36 38.97 -32.02 -10.52
CA ALA A 36 39.58 -33.05 -9.71
C ALA A 36 38.74 -33.13 -8.42
N VAL A 37 37.91 -34.16 -8.28
CA VAL A 37 37.32 -34.51 -7.00
C VAL A 37 38.47 -35.06 -6.16
N ARG A 38 39.28 -34.14 -5.62
CA ARG A 38 39.92 -34.36 -4.34
C ARG A 38 38.81 -34.24 -3.32
N SER A 39 38.39 -35.39 -2.82
CA SER A 39 37.66 -35.48 -1.56
C SER A 39 38.58 -34.96 -0.46
N GLU A 40 38.57 -33.64 -0.25
CA GLU A 40 39.10 -33.06 0.97
C GLU A 40 38.07 -33.31 2.09
N PRO A 41 38.50 -33.79 3.26
CA PRO A 41 37.61 -34.02 4.37
C PRO A 41 37.01 -32.70 4.81
N SER A 42 35.68 -32.70 4.99
CA SER A 42 34.88 -31.59 5.49
C SER A 42 35.59 -30.89 6.66
N GLY A 43 36.08 -29.69 6.41
CA GLY A 43 36.44 -28.73 7.46
C GLY A 43 35.18 -28.28 8.21
N PRO A 44 35.33 -27.68 9.42
CA PRO A 44 34.21 -27.40 10.29
C PRO A 44 33.24 -26.43 9.59
N GLY A 45 31.96 -26.83 9.58
CA GLY A 45 30.86 -26.08 9.00
C GLY A 45 30.87 -24.63 9.49
N THR A 46 31.36 -23.76 8.63
CA THR A 46 31.31 -22.32 8.80
C THR A 46 30.25 -21.80 7.84
N ASP A 47 29.03 -21.89 8.33
CA ASP A 47 28.08 -20.79 8.26
C ASP A 47 27.57 -20.33 6.88
N ASP A 48 27.28 -21.29 6.00
CA ASP A 48 26.44 -21.02 4.82
C ASP A 48 25.12 -20.34 5.23
N THR A 49 24.56 -20.75 6.36
CA THR A 49 23.37 -20.13 6.97
C THR A 49 23.59 -18.67 7.35
N ALA A 50 24.67 -18.29 8.05
CA ALA A 50 24.90 -16.87 8.32
C ALA A 50 25.36 -16.10 7.11
N TRP A 51 25.97 -16.71 6.10
CA TRP A 51 26.20 -16.02 4.83
C TRP A 51 24.88 -15.68 4.13
N PHE A 52 23.92 -16.61 4.09
CA PHE A 52 22.57 -16.35 3.56
C PHE A 52 21.79 -15.35 4.41
N VAL A 53 21.85 -15.45 5.74
CA VAL A 53 21.22 -14.50 6.67
C VAL A 53 21.87 -13.13 6.56
N ALA A 54 23.19 -13.02 6.51
CA ALA A 54 23.90 -11.75 6.33
C ALA A 54 23.63 -11.16 4.93
N LEU A 55 23.49 -11.97 3.90
CA LEU A 55 23.10 -11.52 2.56
C LEU A 55 21.67 -10.97 2.56
N HIS A 56 20.74 -11.65 3.25
CA HIS A 56 19.36 -11.21 3.40
C HIS A 56 19.26 -9.93 4.24
N GLU A 57 19.94 -9.87 5.38
CA GLU A 57 20.00 -8.68 6.23
C GLU A 57 20.64 -7.49 5.50
N ASN A 58 21.63 -7.72 4.66
CA ASN A 58 22.28 -6.65 3.89
C ASN A 58 21.42 -6.23 2.69
N GLN A 59 20.58 -7.12 2.16
CA GLN A 59 19.54 -6.78 1.18
C GLN A 59 18.38 -6.01 1.83
N GLU A 60 17.94 -6.41 3.03
CA GLU A 60 16.95 -5.71 3.83
C GLU A 60 17.45 -4.32 4.23
N LYS A 61 18.67 -4.20 4.77
CA LYS A 61 19.29 -2.89 5.10
C LYS A 61 19.47 -2.01 3.87
N ARG A 62 19.75 -2.59 2.70
CA ARG A 62 19.82 -1.85 1.43
C ARG A 62 18.43 -1.45 0.94
N PHE A 63 17.42 -2.28 1.12
CA PHE A 63 16.04 -1.96 0.79
C PHE A 63 15.47 -0.89 1.75
N GLU A 64 15.81 -0.95 3.03
CA GLU A 64 15.51 0.06 4.04
C GLU A 64 16.23 1.39 3.75
N ALA A 65 17.48 1.35 3.29
CA ALA A 65 18.25 2.53 2.89
C ALA A 65 17.81 3.12 1.53
N ASP A 66 17.48 2.27 0.54
CA ASP A 66 17.01 2.69 -0.80
C ASP A 66 15.51 2.98 -0.85
N ALA A 67 14.73 2.54 0.15
CA ALA A 67 13.42 3.07 0.47
C ALA A 67 13.51 4.47 1.07
N ARG A 68 14.62 5.20 0.84
CA ARG A 68 14.84 6.66 0.93
C ARG A 68 13.80 7.35 1.78
N GLU A 69 14.23 7.87 2.93
CA GLU A 69 13.39 8.55 3.92
C GLU A 69 12.32 9.43 3.28
N GLU A 70 12.58 10.08 2.14
CA GLU A 70 11.64 10.92 1.42
C GLU A 70 10.92 10.21 0.24
N VAL A 71 9.66 10.57 0.01
CA VAL A 71 8.90 10.19 -1.18
C VAL A 71 9.54 10.80 -2.42
N SER A 72 9.93 9.96 -3.38
CA SER A 72 10.43 10.40 -4.69
C SER A 72 9.36 10.21 -5.76
N ILE A 73 9.30 11.10 -6.75
CA ILE A 73 8.47 10.87 -7.93
C ILE A 73 8.94 9.59 -8.65
N VAL A 74 7.98 8.68 -8.87
CA VAL A 74 8.17 7.50 -9.71
C VAL A 74 7.81 7.90 -11.16
N ASP A 75 8.62 7.50 -12.14
CA ASP A 75 8.30 7.69 -13.56
C ASP A 75 6.90 7.12 -13.87
N GLU A 76 6.09 7.82 -14.66
CA GLU A 76 4.74 7.41 -15.06
C GLU A 76 4.69 5.97 -15.59
N LYS A 77 5.76 5.51 -16.24
CA LYS A 77 5.87 4.14 -16.78
C LYS A 77 6.10 3.07 -15.71
N LEU A 78 6.54 3.49 -14.53
CA LEU A 78 6.83 2.65 -13.37
C LEU A 78 5.73 2.76 -12.29
N GLU A 79 4.78 3.69 -12.42
CA GLU A 79 3.64 3.86 -11.51
C GLU A 79 2.66 2.67 -11.66
N PRO A 80 2.50 1.80 -10.64
CA PRO A 80 1.67 0.59 -10.77
C PRO A 80 0.17 0.89 -10.92
N ASN A 81 -0.26 2.09 -10.53
CA ASN A 81 -1.67 2.49 -10.54
C ASN A 81 -1.85 3.87 -11.21
N GLY A 82 -2.45 3.88 -12.40
CA GLY A 82 -2.73 5.12 -13.15
C GLY A 82 -3.64 6.13 -12.44
N TRP A 83 -4.37 5.72 -11.40
CA TRP A 83 -5.10 6.67 -10.55
C TRP A 83 -4.16 7.58 -9.76
N LEU A 84 -3.04 7.06 -9.25
CA LEU A 84 -2.08 7.84 -8.45
C LEU A 84 -1.51 9.01 -9.25
N TYR A 85 -1.21 8.76 -10.53
CA TYR A 85 -0.84 9.81 -11.47
C TYR A 85 -1.94 10.85 -11.65
N ARG A 86 -3.19 10.42 -11.86
CA ARG A 86 -4.32 11.34 -12.10
C ARG A 86 -4.63 12.23 -10.89
N VAL A 87 -4.52 11.69 -9.68
CA VAL A 87 -4.77 12.45 -8.45
C VAL A 87 -3.58 13.29 -8.02
N GLY A 88 -2.41 13.09 -8.63
CA GLY A 88 -1.21 13.90 -8.39
C GLY A 88 -0.51 13.60 -7.06
N TRP A 89 -0.82 12.49 -6.40
CA TRP A 89 -0.32 12.20 -5.05
C TRP A 89 1.20 12.02 -5.01
N THR A 90 1.81 11.46 -6.05
CA THR A 90 3.27 11.32 -6.15
C THR A 90 3.99 12.66 -6.19
N ARG A 91 3.39 13.67 -6.84
CA ARG A 91 3.87 15.05 -6.83
C ARG A 91 3.57 15.72 -5.49
N ASP A 92 2.35 15.57 -5.00
CA ASP A 92 1.86 16.29 -3.83
C ASP A 92 2.46 15.78 -2.51
N LEU A 93 3.14 14.63 -2.52
CA LEU A 93 3.87 14.08 -1.38
C LEU A 93 5.39 14.04 -1.60
N GLU A 94 5.89 14.52 -2.73
CA GLU A 94 7.32 14.50 -3.04
C GLU A 94 8.13 15.23 -1.96
N GLY A 95 9.27 14.64 -1.56
CA GLY A 95 10.16 15.19 -0.54
C GLY A 95 9.69 15.01 0.90
N LEU A 96 8.47 14.48 1.13
CA LEU A 96 7.99 14.20 2.48
C LEU A 96 8.58 12.92 3.04
N ASN A 97 8.88 12.93 4.33
CA ASN A 97 9.42 11.77 5.02
C ASN A 97 8.36 10.65 5.15
N LYS A 98 8.64 9.47 4.61
CA LYS A 98 7.78 8.29 4.61
C LYS A 98 7.43 7.81 6.01
N THR A 99 8.35 7.90 6.97
CA THR A 99 8.10 7.54 8.37
C THR A 99 7.08 8.49 8.98
N GLN A 100 7.23 9.81 8.78
CA GLN A 100 6.26 10.81 9.24
C GLN A 100 4.88 10.61 8.58
N LEU A 101 4.86 10.29 7.28
CA LEU A 101 3.62 9.95 6.58
C LEU A 101 2.95 8.70 7.17
N GLN A 102 3.73 7.66 7.50
CA GLN A 102 3.22 6.44 8.14
C GLN A 102 2.70 6.71 9.55
N GLU A 103 3.39 7.53 10.35
CA GLU A 103 2.94 7.98 11.66
C GLU A 103 1.59 8.68 11.58
N ALA A 104 1.38 9.54 10.58
CA ALA A 104 0.10 10.19 10.35
C ALA A 104 -1.05 9.19 10.08
N THR A 105 -0.76 7.97 9.58
CA THR A 105 -1.75 6.92 9.32
C THR A 105 -2.07 6.01 10.51
N GLN A 106 -1.34 6.14 11.63
CA GLN A 106 -1.53 5.27 12.79
C GLN A 106 -2.94 5.41 13.39
N PRO A 107 -3.43 4.41 14.14
CA PRO A 107 -4.66 4.54 14.91
C PRO A 107 -4.66 5.77 15.82
N ILE A 108 -5.86 6.20 16.25
CA ILE A 108 -5.99 7.30 17.22
C ILE A 108 -5.48 6.80 18.57
N GLU A 109 -4.51 7.50 19.15
CA GLU A 109 -3.83 7.14 20.39
C GLU A 109 -4.46 7.79 21.63
N ASP A 110 -3.94 7.41 22.80
CA ASP A 110 -4.28 8.04 24.07
C ASP A 110 -3.62 9.41 24.18
N GLY A 111 -4.43 10.46 24.32
CA GLY A 111 -3.99 11.87 24.32
C GLY A 111 -4.53 12.68 23.14
N GLU A 112 -4.96 12.02 22.07
CA GLU A 112 -5.54 12.68 20.89
C GLU A 112 -7.06 12.94 21.06
N GLU A 113 -7.43 13.67 22.11
CA GLU A 113 -8.85 13.88 22.47
C GLU A 113 -9.62 14.68 21.42
N THR A 114 -8.99 15.66 20.77
CA THR A 114 -9.58 16.39 19.64
C THR A 114 -9.91 15.43 18.49
N LEU A 115 -8.93 14.63 18.07
CA LEU A 115 -9.11 13.68 16.97
C LEU A 115 -10.16 12.60 17.29
N ARG A 116 -10.20 12.15 18.54
CA ARG A 116 -11.22 11.20 19.04
C ARG A 116 -12.62 11.79 18.95
N ASN A 117 -12.81 13.05 19.35
CA ASN A 117 -14.10 13.72 19.26
C ASN A 117 -14.47 14.06 17.80
N MET A 118 -13.51 14.46 16.96
CA MET A 118 -13.73 14.63 15.52
C MET A 118 -14.23 13.32 14.88
N TRP A 119 -13.59 12.20 15.23
CA TRP A 119 -14.01 10.87 14.77
C TRP A 119 -15.42 10.52 15.28
N ALA A 120 -15.73 10.79 16.54
CA ALA A 120 -17.06 10.53 17.08
C ALA A 120 -18.17 11.31 16.33
N VAL A 121 -17.91 12.58 16.02
CA VAL A 121 -18.83 13.40 15.20
C VAL A 121 -18.97 12.81 13.81
N PHE A 122 -17.87 12.53 13.12
CA PHE A 122 -17.89 11.95 11.77
C PHE A 122 -18.65 10.62 11.76
N ASN A 123 -18.35 9.71 12.69
CA ASN A 123 -18.99 8.42 12.82
C ASN A 123 -20.52 8.55 13.02
N SER A 124 -20.95 9.49 13.87
CA SER A 124 -22.38 9.79 14.05
C SER A 124 -23.04 10.30 12.78
N VAL A 125 -22.38 11.21 12.05
CA VAL A 125 -22.89 11.74 10.78
C VAL A 125 -22.98 10.64 9.73
N ALA A 126 -21.96 9.79 9.62
CA ALA A 126 -21.95 8.66 8.69
C ALA A 126 -23.12 7.70 8.99
N ASP A 127 -23.30 7.30 10.25
CA ASP A 127 -24.38 6.39 10.64
C ASP A 127 -25.77 7.00 10.37
N LYS A 128 -25.95 8.30 10.66
CA LYS A 128 -27.18 9.05 10.33
C LYS A 128 -27.40 9.15 8.82
N ALA A 129 -26.35 9.39 8.04
CA ALA A 129 -26.43 9.46 6.58
C ALA A 129 -26.86 8.10 5.99
N ARG A 130 -26.23 6.99 6.41
CA ARG A 130 -26.64 5.63 6.01
C ARG A 130 -28.09 5.34 6.39
N ALA A 131 -28.50 5.70 7.61
CA ALA A 131 -29.87 5.50 8.07
C ALA A 131 -30.89 6.36 7.30
N THR A 132 -30.48 7.51 6.75
CA THR A 132 -31.33 8.43 5.99
C THR A 132 -31.43 8.04 4.52
N ALA A 133 -30.35 7.51 3.93
CA ALA A 133 -30.29 7.08 2.53
C ALA A 133 -31.09 5.79 2.25
N ALA A 134 -32.27 5.64 2.85
CA ALA A 134 -33.17 4.53 2.66
C ALA A 134 -34.33 4.92 1.72
N PRO A 135 -34.81 4.01 0.84
CA PRO A 135 -35.91 4.27 -0.11
C PRO A 135 -37.22 4.81 0.50
N HIS A 136 -37.46 4.56 1.79
CA HIS A 136 -38.66 5.01 2.49
C HIS A 136 -38.50 6.37 3.19
N LYS A 137 -37.29 6.94 3.21
CA LYS A 137 -36.99 8.24 3.85
C LYS A 137 -36.65 9.32 2.83
N VAL A 138 -36.02 8.93 1.72
CA VAL A 138 -35.57 9.85 0.67
C VAL A 138 -36.23 9.46 -0.64
N GLY A 139 -36.70 10.46 -1.39
CA GLY A 139 -37.35 10.23 -2.69
C GLY A 139 -36.40 9.59 -3.71
N HIS A 140 -36.96 8.82 -4.64
CA HIS A 140 -36.18 8.09 -5.64
C HIS A 140 -35.22 8.98 -6.44
N ASP A 141 -35.60 10.20 -6.78
CA ASP A 141 -34.74 11.11 -7.56
C ASP A 141 -33.41 11.41 -6.85
N ALA A 142 -33.46 11.65 -5.53
CA ALA A 142 -32.25 11.87 -4.74
C ALA A 142 -31.40 10.59 -4.61
N LEU A 143 -32.02 9.40 -4.58
CA LEU A 143 -31.29 8.13 -4.58
C LEU A 143 -30.66 7.79 -5.93
N PHE A 144 -31.31 8.14 -7.05
CA PHE A 144 -30.70 8.04 -8.37
C PHE A 144 -29.52 9.00 -8.52
N GLU A 145 -29.60 10.18 -7.93
CA GLU A 145 -28.49 11.13 -7.93
C GLU A 145 -27.33 10.64 -7.05
N ALA A 146 -27.62 10.06 -5.89
CA ALA A 146 -26.59 9.45 -5.03
C ALA A 146 -25.84 8.28 -5.68
N GLU A 147 -26.51 7.49 -6.53
CA GLU A 147 -25.88 6.37 -7.28
C GLU A 147 -25.17 6.85 -8.57
N ARG A 148 -25.28 8.12 -8.94
CA ARG A 148 -24.70 8.61 -10.19
C ARG A 148 -23.18 8.58 -10.15
N LYS A 149 -22.59 7.84 -11.09
CA LYS A 149 -21.13 7.75 -11.29
C LYS A 149 -20.63 8.68 -12.41
N GLU A 150 -21.50 9.01 -13.36
CA GLU A 150 -21.16 9.82 -14.53
C GLU A 150 -22.21 10.92 -14.78
N ILE A 151 -21.73 12.11 -15.13
CA ILE A 151 -22.59 13.25 -15.47
C ILE A 151 -23.36 12.91 -16.76
N GLY A 152 -24.68 13.07 -16.74
CA GLY A 152 -25.55 12.82 -17.90
C GLY A 152 -26.00 11.37 -18.06
N GLN A 153 -25.36 10.40 -17.39
CA GLN A 153 -25.83 9.00 -17.40
C GLN A 153 -26.69 8.72 -16.16
N LYS A 154 -27.99 8.46 -16.35
CA LYS A 154 -28.87 8.06 -15.23
C LYS A 154 -28.59 6.60 -14.86
N PRO A 155 -28.39 6.29 -13.57
CA PRO A 155 -28.23 4.90 -13.11
C PRO A 155 -29.48 4.05 -13.41
N VAL A 156 -29.27 2.74 -13.62
CA VAL A 156 -30.37 1.78 -13.85
C VAL A 156 -31.17 1.52 -12.57
N ARG A 157 -30.53 1.66 -11.40
CA ARG A 157 -31.14 1.43 -10.09
C ARG A 157 -30.83 2.61 -9.17
N PRO A 158 -31.73 2.96 -8.23
CA PRO A 158 -31.44 3.94 -7.19
C PRO A 158 -30.36 3.40 -6.25
N PHE A 159 -29.70 4.30 -5.53
CA PHE A 159 -28.76 3.96 -4.47
C PHE A 159 -29.39 3.00 -3.46
N ASP A 160 -28.67 1.91 -3.14
CA ASP A 160 -29.06 0.94 -2.11
C ASP A 160 -28.10 1.04 -0.93
N ASN A 161 -28.61 1.46 0.22
CA ASN A 161 -27.83 1.58 1.45
C ASN A 161 -27.65 0.25 2.20
N ARG A 162 -28.23 -0.84 1.69
CA ARG A 162 -28.06 -2.18 2.24
C ARG A 162 -26.63 -2.62 2.04
N MET A 163 -25.91 -2.66 3.14
CA MET A 163 -24.54 -3.13 3.19
C MET A 163 -24.39 -3.88 4.51
N GLU A 164 -23.57 -4.93 4.52
CA GLU A 164 -23.26 -5.64 5.76
C GLU A 164 -22.58 -4.70 6.75
N ASP A 165 -22.87 -4.86 8.04
CA ASP A 165 -22.34 -3.96 9.07
C ASP A 165 -20.81 -4.01 9.15
N ASP A 166 -20.20 -5.18 8.94
CA ASP A 166 -18.74 -5.31 8.84
C ASP A 166 -18.17 -4.50 7.66
N THR A 167 -18.85 -4.53 6.50
CA THR A 167 -18.40 -3.73 5.35
C THR A 167 -18.54 -2.23 5.66
N TRP A 168 -19.61 -1.83 6.36
CA TRP A 168 -19.78 -0.44 6.80
C TRP A 168 -18.68 0.00 7.77
N GLN A 169 -18.31 -0.84 8.72
CA GLN A 169 -17.20 -0.52 9.62
C GLN A 169 -15.89 -0.35 8.84
N ARG A 170 -15.59 -1.21 7.86
CA ARG A 170 -14.38 -1.07 7.03
C ARG A 170 -14.35 0.24 6.24
N TYR A 171 -15.47 0.69 5.69
CA TYR A 171 -15.56 2.00 5.03
C TYR A 171 -15.30 3.15 6.01
N LYS A 172 -15.91 3.07 7.20
CA LYS A 172 -15.70 4.05 8.27
C LYS A 172 -14.24 4.10 8.72
N GLU A 173 -13.57 2.96 8.81
CA GLU A 173 -12.14 2.87 9.11
C GLU A 173 -11.24 3.58 8.10
N VAL A 174 -11.57 3.50 6.80
CA VAL A 174 -10.86 4.28 5.77
C VAL A 174 -11.03 5.78 6.02
N TRP A 175 -12.25 6.23 6.30
CA TRP A 175 -12.50 7.64 6.62
C TRP A 175 -11.81 8.09 7.91
N ARG A 176 -11.75 7.23 8.93
CA ARG A 176 -11.01 7.50 10.16
C ARG A 176 -9.55 7.83 9.85
N LYS A 177 -8.90 6.98 9.04
CA LYS A 177 -7.52 7.21 8.60
C LYS A 177 -7.37 8.55 7.85
N MET A 178 -8.29 8.87 6.95
CA MET A 178 -8.24 10.14 6.20
C MET A 178 -8.32 11.35 7.13
N VAL A 179 -9.25 11.35 8.10
CA VAL A 179 -9.39 12.45 9.06
C VAL A 179 -8.14 12.56 9.94
N SER A 180 -7.59 11.44 10.41
CA SER A 180 -6.33 11.41 11.19
C SER A 180 -5.16 11.99 10.41
N ILE A 181 -5.00 11.60 9.14
CA ILE A 181 -3.94 12.11 8.28
C ILE A 181 -4.07 13.63 8.12
N TRP A 182 -5.26 14.13 7.78
CA TRP A 182 -5.47 15.56 7.58
C TRP A 182 -5.24 16.37 8.85
N PHE A 183 -5.73 15.91 9.99
CA PHE A 183 -5.55 16.60 11.26
C PHE A 183 -4.07 16.64 11.68
N ARG A 184 -3.39 15.49 11.71
CA ARG A 184 -1.98 15.42 12.12
C ARG A 184 -1.07 16.21 11.20
N MET A 185 -1.30 16.17 9.89
CA MET A 185 -0.54 16.97 8.92
C MET A 185 -0.82 18.47 9.07
N ASP A 186 -2.03 18.86 9.47
CA ASP A 186 -2.36 20.25 9.76
C ASP A 186 -1.74 20.74 11.08
N GLU A 187 -1.35 19.84 11.99
CA GLU A 187 -0.57 20.19 13.18
C GLU A 187 0.93 20.36 12.90
N TRP A 188 1.43 19.87 11.76
CA TRP A 188 2.85 19.98 11.43
C TRP A 188 3.27 21.45 11.24
N PRO A 189 4.57 21.77 11.45
CA PRO A 189 5.12 23.08 11.09
C PRO A 189 4.84 23.40 9.62
N GLU A 190 4.48 24.64 9.30
CA GLU A 190 4.05 25.02 7.93
C GLU A 190 5.08 24.64 6.84
N ARG A 191 6.37 24.68 7.18
CA ARG A 191 7.49 24.30 6.30
C ARG A 191 7.58 22.79 5.99
N GLU A 192 6.98 21.95 6.84
CA GLU A 192 6.98 20.48 6.77
C GLU A 192 5.65 19.94 6.24
N ARG A 193 4.61 20.79 6.12
CA ARG A 193 3.31 20.38 5.59
C ARG A 193 3.42 19.98 4.11
N PRO A 194 2.68 18.95 3.67
CA PRO A 194 2.55 18.63 2.26
C PRO A 194 2.15 19.86 1.42
N PRO A 195 2.58 20.01 0.17
CA PRO A 195 2.23 21.15 -0.69
C PRO A 195 0.74 21.28 -1.00
N TYR A 196 -0.05 20.21 -0.85
CA TYR A 196 -1.50 20.33 -1.01
C TYR A 196 -2.09 21.26 0.05
N ARG A 197 -3.11 22.02 -0.34
CA ARG A 197 -3.78 22.98 0.54
C ARG A 197 -5.28 22.84 0.39
N PHE A 198 -5.99 23.02 1.50
CA PHE A 198 -7.42 23.24 1.44
C PHE A 198 -7.71 24.49 0.60
N THR A 199 -8.80 24.46 -0.15
CA THR A 199 -9.37 25.71 -0.69
C THR A 199 -9.76 26.63 0.47
N MET A 200 -9.84 27.94 0.24
CA MET A 200 -10.24 28.92 1.27
C MET A 200 -11.51 28.50 2.04
N ARG A 201 -12.50 27.96 1.31
CA ARG A 201 -13.75 27.49 1.92
C ARG A 201 -13.55 26.23 2.75
N GLN A 202 -12.77 25.27 2.26
CA GLN A 202 -12.47 24.04 3.00
C GLN A 202 -11.69 24.34 4.27
N GLY A 203 -10.67 25.21 4.20
CA GLY A 203 -9.88 25.63 5.37
C GLY A 203 -10.76 26.30 6.42
N SER A 204 -11.57 27.28 6.03
CA SER A 204 -12.50 27.94 6.96
C SER A 204 -13.49 26.97 7.62
N LEU A 205 -13.99 25.96 6.90
CA LEU A 205 -14.87 24.93 7.46
C LEU A 205 -14.12 23.96 8.37
N TRP A 206 -12.88 23.62 8.01
CA TRP A 206 -11.99 22.79 8.81
C TRP A 206 -11.65 23.47 10.14
N ASP A 207 -11.21 24.72 10.11
CA ASP A 207 -10.89 25.53 11.30
C ASP A 207 -12.11 25.66 12.23
N ALA A 208 -13.29 25.93 11.65
CA ALA A 208 -14.53 26.02 12.41
C ALA A 208 -14.93 24.68 13.04
N PHE A 209 -14.69 23.57 12.34
CA PHE A 209 -14.95 22.23 12.86
C PHE A 209 -13.99 21.90 14.01
N THR A 210 -12.69 22.08 13.81
CA THR A 210 -11.64 21.85 14.82
C THR A 210 -11.89 22.68 16.06
N SER A 211 -12.09 24.00 15.91
CA SER A 211 -12.36 24.91 17.04
C SER A 211 -13.58 24.49 17.86
N ARG A 212 -14.64 24.01 17.20
CA ARG A 212 -15.86 23.56 17.88
C ARG A 212 -15.63 22.28 18.65
N VAL A 213 -14.87 21.35 18.08
CA VAL A 213 -14.53 20.09 18.76
C VAL A 213 -13.62 20.36 19.96
N GLU A 214 -12.61 21.22 19.83
CA GLU A 214 -11.70 21.58 20.93
C GLU A 214 -12.42 22.30 22.07
N ALA A 215 -13.39 23.16 21.77
CA ALA A 215 -14.23 23.79 22.79
C ALA A 215 -15.03 22.75 23.60
N ASP A 216 -15.50 21.67 22.95
CA ASP A 216 -16.19 20.57 23.62
C ASP A 216 -15.23 19.71 24.47
N VAL A 217 -13.93 19.66 24.14
CA VAL A 217 -12.89 19.02 24.96
C VAL A 217 -12.67 19.81 26.25
N GLY A 218 -12.49 21.14 26.14
CA GLY A 218 -12.22 22.00 27.30
C GLY A 218 -13.41 22.21 28.25
N SER A 219 -14.61 21.81 27.84
CA SER A 219 -15.83 21.92 28.65
C SER A 219 -16.14 20.68 29.50
N ARG A 220 -15.33 19.61 29.40
CA ARG A 220 -15.50 18.35 30.16
C ARG A 220 -14.49 18.25 31.30
#